data_AF-A0A5J4PW14-F1
#
_entry.id   AF-A0A5J4PW14-F1
#
_cell.length_a   1.000
_cell.length_b   1.000
_cell.length_c   1.000
_cell.angle_alpha   90.00
_cell.angle_beta   90.00
_cell.angle_gamma   90.00
#
_symmetry.space_group_name_H-M   'P 1'
#
loop_
_entity.id
_entity.type
_entity.pdbx_description
1 polymer ?
#
loop_
_entity_poly.entity_id
_entity_poly.type
_entity_poly.pdbx_seq_one_letter_code
_entity_poly.pdbx_strand_id
1 'polypeptide(L)'
;MAADAGRLGIQGKQDILDFVDAANVINVALGEDLGEDAVKNIGKLAQMFGDDKTMGLRGAMLATGSAINEVAQNSSASEQYLVELTARIAGTGKQAGISQAQIMGFASTLDQDIQQVEMSATALQTVIMKVYQEPAKFAKYAGRDVKEFTQMLKTDANGTILQLLENIKQAGGLRETAPLFKEMKL
;
A
#
# COMPACT_ATOMS: atom_id res chain seq x y z
N MET A 1 17.93 12.57 -10.03
CA MET A 1 17.53 13.28 -8.79
C MET A 1 16.90 14.65 -9.03
N ALA A 2 17.64 15.73 -9.34
CA ALA A 2 17.00 17.05 -9.57
C ALA A 2 16.01 17.06 -10.75
N ALA A 3 16.31 16.30 -11.81
CA ALA A 3 15.38 16.05 -12.90
C ALA A 3 14.11 15.30 -12.47
N ASP A 4 14.22 14.38 -11.50
CA ASP A 4 13.07 13.64 -10.97
C ASP A 4 12.22 14.54 -10.08
N ALA A 5 12.83 15.40 -9.26
CA ALA A 5 12.10 16.43 -8.52
C ALA A 5 11.28 17.33 -9.48
N GLY A 6 11.88 17.79 -10.58
CA GLY A 6 11.19 18.55 -11.61
C GLY A 6 10.00 17.80 -12.24
N ARG A 7 10.13 16.48 -12.48
CA ARG A 7 9.03 15.63 -12.97
C ARG A 7 7.89 15.48 -11.95
N LEU A 8 8.17 15.65 -10.66
CA LEU A 8 7.17 15.67 -9.58
C LEU A 8 6.53 17.05 -9.38
N GLY A 9 6.83 18.02 -10.25
CA GLY A 9 6.34 19.39 -10.10
C GLY A 9 6.99 20.15 -8.95
N ILE A 10 8.09 19.64 -8.39
CA ILE A 10 8.85 20.31 -7.36
C ILE A 10 9.71 21.39 -8.02
N GLN A 11 9.37 22.66 -7.76
CA GLN A 11 9.99 23.81 -8.42
C GLN A 11 10.74 24.73 -7.44
N GLY A 12 10.41 24.66 -6.14
CA GLY A 12 11.09 25.44 -5.11
C GLY A 12 12.54 24.99 -4.95
N LYS A 13 13.49 25.93 -4.93
CA LYS A 13 14.91 25.62 -4.72
C LYS A 13 15.13 24.80 -3.45
N GLN A 14 14.44 25.15 -2.36
CA GLN A 14 14.55 24.42 -1.10
C GLN A 14 13.96 23.02 -1.23
N ASP A 15 12.79 22.87 -1.85
CA ASP A 15 12.15 21.56 -2.03
C ASP A 15 12.98 20.62 -2.92
N ILE A 16 13.69 21.15 -3.92
CA ILE A 16 14.63 20.37 -4.74
C ILE A 16 15.83 19.91 -3.89
N LEU A 17 16.37 20.77 -3.04
CA LEU A 17 17.46 20.40 -2.12
C LEU A 17 16.99 19.33 -1.13
N ASP A 18 15.81 19.50 -0.56
CA ASP A 18 15.17 18.57 0.36
C ASP A 18 14.92 17.20 -0.27
N PHE A 19 14.45 17.18 -1.53
CA PHE A 19 14.27 15.96 -2.30
C PHE A 19 15.61 15.25 -2.54
N VAL A 20 16.64 15.98 -3.00
CA VAL A 20 17.96 15.41 -3.28
C VAL A 20 18.61 14.89 -2.01
N ASP A 21 18.49 15.61 -0.89
CA ASP A 21 19.03 15.18 0.39
C ASP A 21 18.35 13.90 0.89
N ALA A 22 17.01 13.86 0.89
CA ALA A 22 16.28 12.65 1.25
C ALA A 22 16.62 11.47 0.33
N ALA A 23 16.69 11.71 -0.97
CA ALA A 23 17.06 10.72 -1.96
C ALA A 23 18.46 10.11 -1.71
N ASN A 24 19.44 10.94 -1.35
CA ASN A 24 20.78 10.47 -1.01
C ASN A 24 20.76 9.58 0.24
N VAL A 25 20.05 10.01 1.29
CA VAL A 25 19.93 9.21 2.53
C VAL A 25 19.25 7.87 2.25
N ILE A 26 18.16 7.87 1.48
CA ILE A 26 17.42 6.66 1.10
C ILE A 26 18.31 5.71 0.30
N ASN A 27 19.02 6.22 -0.73
CA ASN A 27 19.92 5.40 -1.54
C ASN A 27 21.08 4.80 -0.73
N VAL A 28 21.60 5.52 0.26
CA VAL A 28 22.65 5.00 1.14
C VAL A 28 22.10 3.94 2.10
N ALA A 29 20.88 4.13 2.61
CA ALA A 29 20.28 3.24 3.60
C ALA A 29 19.74 1.93 3.00
N LEU A 30 19.14 2.01 1.81
CA LEU A 30 18.41 0.92 1.17
C LEU A 30 19.16 0.36 -0.06
N GLY A 31 20.18 1.07 -0.56
CA GLY A 31 21.10 0.54 -1.56
C GLY A 31 20.51 0.34 -2.96
N GLU A 32 21.15 -0.53 -3.75
CA GLU A 32 20.78 -0.83 -5.14
C GLU A 32 19.49 -1.69 -5.26
N ASP A 33 19.08 -2.35 -4.17
CA ASP A 33 17.96 -3.30 -4.11
C ASP A 33 16.58 -2.62 -4.21
N LEU A 34 16.53 -1.30 -4.05
CA LEU A 34 15.34 -0.47 -4.26
C LEU A 34 14.88 -0.44 -5.72
N GLY A 35 15.81 -0.49 -6.67
CA GLY A 35 15.57 -0.28 -8.10
C GLY A 35 15.67 1.19 -8.55
N GLU A 36 15.91 1.37 -9.86
CA GLU A 36 16.27 2.66 -10.49
C GLU A 36 15.23 3.78 -10.28
N ASP A 37 13.95 3.41 -10.15
CA ASP A 37 12.83 4.34 -10.05
C ASP A 37 12.31 4.56 -8.62
N ALA A 38 12.91 3.92 -7.62
CA ALA A 38 12.33 3.81 -6.29
C ALA A 38 12.28 5.15 -5.55
N VAL A 39 13.36 5.93 -5.58
CA VAL A 39 13.41 7.27 -4.96
C VAL A 39 12.34 8.19 -5.54
N LYS A 40 12.15 8.15 -6.87
CA LYS A 40 11.10 8.91 -7.56
C LYS A 40 9.73 8.47 -7.06
N ASN A 41 9.50 7.16 -6.92
CA ASN A 41 8.25 6.61 -6.41
C ASN A 41 8.02 6.94 -4.93
N ILE A 42 9.06 6.91 -4.09
CA ILE A 42 8.99 7.34 -2.68
C ILE A 42 8.61 8.82 -2.59
N GLY A 43 9.23 9.69 -3.39
CA GLY A 43 8.83 11.09 -3.49
C GLY A 43 7.36 11.26 -3.89
N LYS A 44 6.88 10.48 -4.87
CA LYS A 44 5.46 10.47 -5.25
C LYS A 44 4.58 10.00 -4.11
N LEU A 45 4.95 8.93 -3.41
CA LEU A 45 4.17 8.37 -2.30
C LEU A 45 4.04 9.40 -1.16
N ALA A 46 5.15 10.03 -0.78
CA ALA A 46 5.18 11.11 0.21
C ALA A 46 4.17 12.24 -0.11
N GLN A 47 4.17 12.73 -1.35
CA GLN A 47 3.21 13.76 -1.80
C GLN A 47 1.79 13.21 -1.95
N MET A 48 1.65 12.00 -2.47
CA MET A 48 0.35 11.43 -2.82
C MET A 48 -0.44 11.13 -1.55
N PHE A 49 0.17 10.62 -0.49
CA PHE A 49 -0.49 10.42 0.80
C PHE A 49 -0.66 11.72 1.61
N GLY A 50 0.12 12.76 1.28
CA GLY A 50 0.02 14.09 1.87
C GLY A 50 0.86 14.27 3.13
N ASP A 51 1.78 13.33 3.39
CA ASP A 51 2.70 13.39 4.53
C ASP A 51 3.70 14.54 4.38
N ASP A 52 3.96 14.98 3.15
CA ASP A 52 4.75 16.17 2.84
C ASP A 52 4.15 17.45 3.45
N LYS A 53 2.83 17.51 3.61
CA LYS A 53 2.13 18.66 4.19
C LYS A 53 2.31 18.77 5.70
N THR A 54 2.63 17.67 6.37
CA THR A 54 2.79 17.62 7.83
C THR A 54 4.26 17.54 8.24
N MET A 55 5.08 16.83 7.48
CA MET A 55 6.49 16.54 7.79
C MET A 55 7.50 17.31 6.93
N GLY A 56 7.02 18.05 5.92
CA GLY A 56 7.86 18.54 4.83
C GLY A 56 8.27 17.41 3.89
N LEU A 57 8.63 17.75 2.65
CA LEU A 57 8.95 16.77 1.61
C LEU A 57 10.09 15.83 2.05
N ARG A 58 11.16 16.38 2.61
CA ARG A 58 12.29 15.61 3.14
C ARG A 58 11.84 14.61 4.21
N GLY A 59 11.10 15.08 5.20
CA GLY A 59 10.62 14.26 6.31
C GLY A 59 9.71 13.13 5.85
N ALA A 60 8.78 13.44 4.94
CA ALA A 60 7.86 12.48 4.37
C ALA A 60 8.58 11.39 3.54
N MET A 61 9.56 11.77 2.72
CA MET A 61 10.37 10.80 1.97
C MET A 61 11.15 9.88 2.90
N LEU A 62 11.78 10.43 3.95
CA LEU A 62 12.51 9.63 4.94
C LEU A 62 11.59 8.71 5.73
N ALA A 63 10.37 9.16 6.06
CA ALA A 63 9.37 8.33 6.73
C ALA A 63 8.94 7.15 5.84
N THR A 64 8.66 7.39 4.55
CA THR A 64 8.35 6.31 3.59
C THR A 64 9.54 5.35 3.44
N GLY A 65 10.76 5.86 3.26
CA GLY A 65 11.98 5.04 3.20
C GLY A 65 12.22 4.21 4.47
N SER A 66 11.97 4.79 5.65
CA SER A 66 12.09 4.09 6.92
C SER A 66 11.05 2.97 7.05
N ALA A 67 9.82 3.20 6.61
CA ALA A 67 8.77 2.17 6.60
C ALA A 67 9.14 1.00 5.67
N ILE A 68 9.72 1.28 4.50
CA ILE A 68 10.23 0.25 3.58
C ILE A 68 11.34 -0.55 4.26
N ASN A 69 12.33 0.12 4.84
CA ASN A 69 13.42 -0.53 5.57
C ASN A 69 12.89 -1.43 6.69
N GLU A 70 11.99 -0.91 7.53
CA GLU A 70 11.44 -1.65 8.65
C GLU A 70 10.75 -2.94 8.18
N VAL A 71 9.95 -2.86 7.11
CA VAL A 71 9.27 -4.05 6.59
C VAL A 71 10.25 -5.03 5.95
N ALA A 72 11.20 -4.54 5.15
CA ALA A 72 12.20 -5.37 4.49
C ALA A 72 13.14 -6.07 5.48
N GLN A 73 13.55 -5.41 6.56
CA GLN A 73 14.42 -5.99 7.58
C GLN A 73 13.70 -7.01 8.49
N ASN A 74 12.37 -6.93 8.57
CA ASN A 74 11.53 -7.84 9.36
C ASN A 74 10.78 -8.89 8.52
N SER A 75 11.09 -9.02 7.22
CA SER A 75 10.49 -10.02 6.33
C SER A 75 11.49 -10.48 5.27
N SER A 76 11.12 -11.43 4.41
CA SER A 76 11.93 -11.74 3.22
C SER A 76 11.46 -10.99 1.97
N ALA A 77 10.66 -9.93 2.15
CA ALA A 77 10.14 -9.16 1.05
C ALA A 77 11.19 -8.17 0.52
N SER A 78 11.29 -8.04 -0.80
CA SER A 78 12.19 -7.10 -1.46
C SER A 78 11.66 -5.66 -1.37
N GLU A 79 12.57 -4.71 -1.15
CA GLU A 79 12.24 -3.28 -1.07
C GLU A 79 11.60 -2.77 -2.36
N GLN A 80 12.10 -3.23 -3.51
CA GLN A 80 11.51 -2.93 -4.81
C GLN A 80 10.04 -3.34 -4.87
N TYR A 81 9.69 -4.55 -4.42
CA TYR A 81 8.30 -5.00 -4.41
C TYR A 81 7.42 -4.16 -3.48
N LEU A 82 7.92 -3.82 -2.30
CA LEU A 82 7.21 -2.97 -1.33
C LEU A 82 6.88 -1.60 -1.95
N VAL A 83 7.86 -0.97 -2.61
CA VAL A 83 7.68 0.32 -3.30
C VAL A 83 6.71 0.19 -4.46
N GLU A 84 6.88 -0.80 -5.32
CA GLU A 84 6.08 -0.97 -6.53
C GLU A 84 4.61 -1.28 -6.22
N LEU A 85 4.35 -2.23 -5.32
CA LEU A 85 2.98 -2.56 -4.92
C LEU A 85 2.32 -1.35 -4.26
N THR A 86 3.03 -0.68 -3.34
CA THR A 86 2.52 0.51 -2.67
C THR A 86 2.18 1.60 -3.68
N ALA A 87 3.06 1.89 -4.63
CA ALA A 87 2.84 2.88 -5.69
C ALA A 87 1.63 2.54 -6.58
N ARG A 88 1.45 1.28 -6.95
CA ARG A 88 0.31 0.83 -7.78
C ARG A 88 -1.02 1.01 -7.06
N ILE A 89 -1.08 0.71 -5.77
CA ILE A 89 -2.32 0.75 -4.99
C ILE A 89 -2.57 2.12 -4.37
N ALA A 90 -1.55 2.96 -4.28
CA ALA A 90 -1.53 4.25 -3.61
C ALA A 90 -2.83 5.06 -3.78
N GLY A 91 -3.28 5.28 -5.02
CA GLY A 91 -4.48 6.05 -5.32
C GLY A 91 -5.75 5.45 -4.70
N THR A 92 -5.97 4.15 -4.89
CA THR A 92 -7.13 3.42 -4.35
C THR A 92 -7.03 3.28 -2.82
N GLY A 93 -5.85 2.94 -2.30
CA GLY A 93 -5.60 2.81 -0.86
C GLY A 93 -5.87 4.11 -0.12
N LYS A 94 -5.35 5.23 -0.61
CA LYS A 94 -5.62 6.56 -0.04
C LYS A 94 -7.10 6.90 -0.05
N GLN A 95 -7.81 6.66 -1.16
CA GLN A 95 -9.26 6.90 -1.23
C GLN A 95 -10.04 6.03 -0.24
N ALA A 96 -9.56 4.81 0.02
CA ALA A 96 -10.12 3.89 0.99
C ALA A 96 -9.66 4.16 2.44
N GLY A 97 -8.82 5.18 2.69
CA GLY A 97 -8.29 5.47 4.03
C GLY A 97 -7.24 4.48 4.53
N ILE A 98 -6.65 3.69 3.64
CA ILE A 98 -5.57 2.74 3.95
C ILE A 98 -4.23 3.47 3.81
N SER A 99 -3.43 3.48 4.86
CA SER A 99 -2.12 4.14 4.91
C SER A 99 -1.03 3.42 4.10
N GLN A 100 0.08 4.11 3.83
CA GLN A 100 1.25 3.53 3.13
C GLN A 100 1.75 2.27 3.84
N ALA A 101 1.94 2.35 5.16
CA ALA A 101 2.46 1.25 5.97
C ALA A 101 1.54 0.03 5.95
N GLN A 102 0.21 0.24 5.95
CA GLN A 102 -0.76 -0.85 5.82
C GLN A 102 -0.68 -1.54 4.45
N ILE A 103 -0.51 -0.77 3.37
CA ILE A 103 -0.29 -1.33 2.03
C ILE A 103 1.02 -2.13 1.98
N MET A 104 2.09 -1.62 2.59
CA MET A 104 3.37 -2.35 2.70
C MET A 104 3.24 -3.65 3.50
N GLY A 105 2.35 -3.73 4.49
CA GLY A 105 2.04 -4.98 5.19
C GLY A 105 1.46 -6.06 4.27
N PHE A 106 0.54 -5.68 3.37
CA PHE A 106 0.07 -6.59 2.32
C PHE A 106 1.18 -6.94 1.33
N ALA A 107 1.97 -5.95 0.90
CA ALA A 107 3.07 -6.14 -0.03
C ALA A 107 4.09 -7.17 0.48
N SER A 108 4.46 -7.06 1.76
CA SER A 108 5.37 -7.98 2.40
C SER A 108 4.86 -9.41 2.37
N THR A 109 3.58 -9.63 2.65
CA THR A 109 3.00 -10.99 2.64
C THR A 109 2.96 -11.55 1.22
N LEU A 110 2.54 -10.74 0.25
CA LEU A 110 2.39 -11.15 -1.15
C LEU A 110 3.73 -11.47 -1.82
N ASP A 111 4.78 -10.71 -1.52
CA ASP A 111 6.13 -10.99 -2.03
C ASP A 111 6.71 -12.27 -1.42
N GLN A 112 6.52 -12.48 -0.12
CA GLN A 112 6.93 -13.71 0.58
C GLN A 112 6.24 -14.95 0.00
N ASP A 113 4.99 -14.80 -0.45
CA ASP A 113 4.24 -15.82 -1.17
C ASP A 113 4.59 -15.91 -2.67
N ILE A 114 5.64 -15.20 -3.11
CA ILE A 114 6.19 -15.20 -4.48
C ILE A 114 5.12 -14.78 -5.50
N GLN A 115 4.21 -13.88 -5.11
CA GLN A 115 3.17 -13.38 -5.99
C GLN A 115 3.71 -12.24 -6.85
N GLN A 116 3.46 -12.29 -8.15
CA GLN A 116 3.86 -11.21 -9.06
C GLN A 116 3.18 -9.88 -8.70
N VAL A 117 3.96 -8.79 -8.67
CA VAL A 117 3.50 -7.48 -8.19
C VAL A 117 2.30 -6.93 -8.97
N GLU A 118 2.24 -7.11 -10.30
CA GLU A 118 1.09 -6.70 -11.10
C GLU A 118 -0.20 -7.41 -10.69
N MET A 119 -0.10 -8.72 -10.48
CA MET A 119 -1.23 -9.59 -10.14
C MET A 119 -1.72 -9.27 -8.73
N SER A 120 -0.80 -9.18 -7.79
CA SER A 120 -1.04 -8.77 -6.40
C SER A 120 -1.73 -7.42 -6.31
N ALA A 121 -1.20 -6.41 -7.01
CA ALA A 121 -1.78 -5.07 -7.00
C ALA A 121 -3.20 -5.06 -7.57
N THR A 122 -3.40 -5.75 -8.70
CA THR A 122 -4.72 -5.85 -9.34
C THR A 122 -5.73 -6.55 -8.44
N ALA A 123 -5.35 -7.66 -7.82
CA ALA A 123 -6.20 -8.42 -6.91
C ALA A 123 -6.59 -7.58 -5.69
N LEU A 124 -5.62 -6.95 -5.02
CA LEU A 124 -5.88 -6.13 -3.83
C LEU A 124 -6.74 -4.90 -4.16
N GLN A 125 -6.48 -4.21 -5.28
CA GLN A 125 -7.36 -3.13 -5.77
C GLN A 125 -8.78 -3.62 -6.02
N THR A 126 -8.93 -4.81 -6.62
CA THR A 126 -10.24 -5.41 -6.91
C THR A 126 -11.00 -5.70 -5.61
N VAL A 127 -10.33 -6.29 -4.61
CA VAL A 127 -10.92 -6.51 -3.28
C VAL A 127 -11.39 -5.20 -2.66
N ILE A 128 -10.51 -4.19 -2.59
CA ILE A 128 -10.85 -2.89 -2.01
C ILE A 128 -12.06 -2.30 -2.75
N MET A 129 -12.02 -2.20 -4.07
CA MET A 129 -13.10 -1.62 -4.87
C MET A 129 -14.42 -2.38 -4.69
N LYS A 130 -14.38 -3.72 -4.66
CA LYS A 130 -15.57 -4.56 -4.52
C LYS A 130 -16.23 -4.43 -3.15
N VAL A 131 -15.43 -4.36 -2.09
CA VAL A 131 -15.92 -4.16 -0.72
C VAL A 131 -16.69 -2.84 -0.60
N TYR A 132 -16.21 -1.78 -1.25
CA TYR A 132 -16.89 -0.47 -1.26
C TYR A 132 -18.09 -0.41 -2.22
N GLN A 133 -18.06 -1.13 -3.35
CA GLN A 133 -19.18 -1.17 -4.31
C GLN A 133 -20.36 -2.01 -3.82
N GLU A 134 -20.10 -3.11 -3.12
CA GLU A 134 -21.10 -4.11 -2.71
C GLU A 134 -21.06 -4.36 -1.19
N PRO A 135 -21.09 -3.35 -0.30
CA PRO A 135 -20.81 -3.52 1.14
C PRO A 135 -21.76 -4.49 1.83
N ALA A 136 -23.04 -4.54 1.43
CA ALA A 136 -24.01 -5.48 1.98
C ALA A 136 -23.64 -6.96 1.70
N LYS A 137 -23.04 -7.21 0.54
CA LYS A 137 -22.59 -8.54 0.13
C LYS A 137 -21.38 -8.97 0.96
N PHE A 138 -20.42 -8.07 1.15
CA PHE A 138 -19.21 -8.36 1.92
C PHE A 138 -19.47 -8.42 3.42
N ALA A 139 -20.43 -7.66 3.95
CA ALA A 139 -20.88 -7.76 5.34
C ALA A 139 -21.31 -9.18 5.71
N LYS A 140 -22.02 -9.88 4.81
CA LYS A 140 -22.41 -11.29 5.00
C LYS A 140 -21.19 -12.20 5.20
N TYR A 141 -20.15 -12.06 4.38
CA TYR A 141 -18.92 -12.85 4.51
C TYR A 141 -18.07 -12.42 5.70
N ALA A 142 -18.18 -11.16 6.10
CA ALA A 142 -17.60 -10.67 7.34
C ALA A 142 -18.38 -11.10 8.60
N GLY A 143 -19.55 -11.74 8.47
CA GLY A 143 -20.40 -12.10 9.60
C GLY A 143 -20.93 -10.89 10.39
N ARG A 144 -21.12 -9.75 9.71
CA ARG A 144 -21.54 -8.47 10.30
C ARG A 144 -22.85 -7.98 9.71
N ASP A 145 -23.54 -7.12 10.46
CA ASP A 145 -24.63 -6.32 9.88
C ASP A 145 -24.07 -5.31 8.85
N VAL A 146 -24.88 -4.98 7.84
CA VAL A 146 -24.48 -4.06 6.76
C VAL A 146 -24.11 -2.67 7.30
N LYS A 147 -24.84 -2.15 8.28
CA LYS A 147 -24.55 -0.83 8.86
C LYS A 147 -23.27 -0.87 9.68
N GLU A 148 -23.09 -1.91 10.48
CA GLU A 148 -21.87 -2.14 11.25
C GLU A 148 -20.66 -2.23 10.31
N PHE A 149 -20.72 -3.09 9.30
CA PHE A 149 -19.64 -3.27 8.33
C PHE A 149 -19.30 -1.98 7.57
N THR A 150 -20.32 -1.23 7.14
CA THR A 150 -20.11 0.06 6.46
C THR A 150 -19.45 1.08 7.38
N GLN A 151 -19.78 1.07 8.68
CA GLN A 151 -19.15 1.95 9.66
C GLN A 151 -17.69 1.54 9.93
N MET A 152 -17.42 0.25 9.98
CA MET A 152 -16.06 -0.28 10.11
C MET A 152 -15.20 0.15 8.91
N LEU A 153 -15.71 0.02 7.66
CA LEU A 153 -14.98 0.48 6.47
C LEU A 153 -14.63 1.98 6.51
N LYS A 154 -15.54 2.81 7.03
CA LYS A 154 -15.30 4.26 7.14
C LYS A 154 -14.25 4.63 8.19
N THR A 155 -14.08 3.80 9.21
CA THR A 155 -13.26 4.11 10.39
C THR A 155 -11.90 3.41 10.33
N ASP A 156 -11.89 2.16 9.90
CA ASP A 156 -10.69 1.34 9.70
C ASP A 156 -10.91 0.37 8.54
N ALA A 157 -10.75 0.86 7.31
CA ALA A 157 -10.89 0.05 6.12
C ALA A 157 -9.90 -1.13 6.10
N ASN A 158 -8.67 -0.90 6.53
CA ASN A 158 -7.63 -1.93 6.57
C ASN A 158 -8.02 -3.07 7.52
N GLY A 159 -8.34 -2.76 8.78
CA GLY A 159 -8.77 -3.76 9.76
C GLY A 159 -10.03 -4.49 9.33
N THR A 160 -10.97 -3.79 8.69
CA THR A 160 -12.19 -4.41 8.15
C THR A 160 -11.89 -5.41 7.03
N ILE A 161 -10.97 -5.07 6.11
CA ILE A 161 -10.54 -5.98 5.04
C ILE A 161 -9.80 -7.19 5.62
N LEU A 162 -8.90 -6.98 6.59
CA LEU A 162 -8.20 -8.08 7.26
C LEU A 162 -9.18 -9.03 7.95
N GLN A 163 -10.17 -8.50 8.68
CA GLN A 163 -11.20 -9.33 9.32
C GLN A 163 -12.03 -10.10 8.29
N LEU A 164 -12.37 -9.50 7.16
CA LEU A 164 -13.05 -10.20 6.06
C LEU A 164 -12.20 -11.38 5.56
N LEU A 165 -10.90 -11.18 5.32
CA LEU A 165 -9.99 -12.22 4.87
C LEU A 165 -9.83 -13.34 5.92
N GLU A 166 -9.75 -12.99 7.19
CA GLU A 166 -9.71 -13.95 8.31
C GLU A 166 -10.97 -14.80 8.37
N ASN A 167 -12.15 -14.20 8.20
CA ASN A 167 -13.42 -14.92 8.20
C ASN A 167 -13.52 -15.86 6.98
N ILE A 168 -13.03 -15.45 5.82
CA ILE A 168 -12.94 -16.34 4.65
C ILE A 168 -12.00 -17.50 4.94
N LYS A 169 -10.83 -17.26 5.55
CA LYS A 169 -9.88 -18.30 5.95
C LYS A 169 -10.50 -19.31 6.93
N GLN A 170 -11.37 -18.86 7.83
CA GLN A 170 -12.08 -19.75 8.76
C GLN A 170 -13.09 -20.68 8.08
N ALA A 171 -13.53 -20.37 6.85
CA ALA A 171 -14.43 -21.24 6.10
C ALA A 171 -13.77 -22.55 5.65
N GLY A 172 -12.44 -22.60 5.56
CA GLY A 172 -11.69 -23.82 5.24
C GLY A 172 -10.60 -23.60 4.19
N GLY A 173 -10.23 -24.68 3.50
CA GLY A 173 -9.23 -24.65 2.44
C GLY A 173 -9.79 -24.12 1.12
N LEU A 174 -9.00 -24.23 0.05
CA LEU A 174 -9.40 -23.74 -1.28
C LEU A 174 -10.71 -24.35 -1.79
N ARG A 175 -11.05 -25.58 -1.40
CA ARG A 175 -12.32 -26.22 -1.80
C ARG A 175 -13.52 -25.48 -1.21
N GLU A 176 -13.40 -25.00 0.02
CA GLU A 176 -14.44 -24.26 0.73
C GLU A 176 -14.44 -22.77 0.35
N THR A 177 -13.27 -22.17 0.10
CA THR A 177 -13.15 -20.74 -0.19
C THR A 177 -13.34 -20.36 -1.66
N ALA A 178 -13.02 -21.24 -2.62
CA ALA A 178 -13.18 -20.94 -4.06
C ALA A 178 -14.63 -20.59 -4.45
N PRO A 179 -15.69 -21.28 -3.98
CA PRO A 179 -17.06 -20.86 -4.20
C PRO A 179 -17.36 -19.46 -3.64
N LEU A 180 -16.80 -19.11 -2.48
CA LEU A 180 -16.98 -17.79 -1.86
C LEU A 180 -16.38 -16.69 -2.73
N PHE A 181 -15.14 -16.87 -3.22
CA PHE A 181 -14.50 -15.92 -4.14
C PHE A 181 -15.33 -15.71 -5.42
N LYS A 182 -15.83 -16.81 -6.02
CA LYS A 182 -16.72 -16.75 -7.17
C LYS A 182 -18.00 -15.96 -6.88
N GLU A 183 -18.65 -16.19 -5.74
CA GLU A 183 -19.84 -15.44 -5.34
C GLU A 183 -19.52 -13.96 -5.11
N MET A 184 -18.37 -13.66 -4.49
CA MET A 184 -17.85 -12.30 -4.28
C MET A 184 -17.48 -11.60 -5.58
N LYS A 185 -17.30 -12.33 -6.68
CA LYS A 185 -16.74 -11.84 -7.97
C LYS A 185 -15.29 -11.37 -7.80
N LEU A 186 -14.52 -12.15 -7.05
CA LEU A 186 -13.08 -12.05 -6.88
C LEU A 186 -12.39 -13.21 -7.62
#